data_AF-A0A8T5GJR7-F1
#
_entry.id   AF-A0A8T5GJR7-F1
#
_cell.length_a   1.000
_cell.length_b   1.000
_cell.length_c   1.000
_cell.angle_alpha   90.00
_cell.angle_beta   90.00
_cell.angle_gamma   90.00
#
_symmetry.space_group_name_H-M   'P 1'
#
loop_
_entity.id
_entity.type
_entity.pdbx_description
1 polymer ?
#
loop_
_entity_poly.entity_id
_entity_poly.type
_entity_poly.pdbx_seq_one_letter_code
_entity_poly.pdbx_strand_id
1 'polypeptide(L)'
;MVDIQCPHCEDEIELDDDAFGEFQCPHCEGEFEWGETPEARGMEGVYSAPMSGIKLASHALHGAGGLMLIIGVFTGWIAIVFDDMVSAGPFGLQMSFYGFSLKSGWFSFLEEDSVLAIFGIMFMILILTAVVVQIAHLVFRVVIHMEDSGTLEVGQEMAFNSYTYRWHTSLAALVCSVAGLIVMEIGLLIAFGEFGFPLPSLFALLLTGVLGAQFCMMNVELANE
;
A
#
# COMPACT_ATOMS: atom_id res chain seq x y z
N MET A 1 -9.45 -17.62 30.40
CA MET A 1 -9.00 -18.10 31.71
C MET A 1 -8.90 -19.61 31.67
N VAL A 2 -7.79 -20.16 32.13
CA VAL A 2 -7.49 -21.60 32.17
C VAL A 2 -7.16 -22.01 33.59
N ASP A 3 -7.80 -23.08 34.05
CA ASP A 3 -7.53 -23.68 35.35
C ASP A 3 -6.39 -24.70 35.21
N ILE A 4 -5.33 -24.52 36.00
CA ILE A 4 -4.13 -25.36 35.98
C ILE A 4 -3.84 -25.85 37.40
N GLN A 5 -3.13 -26.97 37.54
CA GLN A 5 -2.66 -27.42 38.85
C GLN A 5 -1.25 -26.94 39.12
N CYS A 6 -1.03 -26.40 40.32
CA CYS A 6 0.30 -26.01 40.78
C CYS A 6 1.21 -27.25 40.87
N PRO A 7 2.42 -27.22 40.27
CA PRO A 7 3.35 -28.37 40.31
C PRO A 7 3.95 -28.63 41.69
N HIS A 8 3.78 -27.69 42.64
CA HIS A 8 4.35 -27.78 43.99
C HIS A 8 3.38 -28.29 45.04
N CYS A 9 2.10 -27.93 44.94
CA CYS A 9 1.09 -28.28 45.94
C CYS A 9 -0.18 -28.93 45.40
N GLU A 10 -0.28 -29.15 44.09
CA GLU A 10 -1.42 -29.80 43.41
C GLU A 10 -2.76 -29.03 43.54
N ASP A 11 -2.76 -27.84 44.15
CA ASP A 11 -3.92 -26.96 44.20
C ASP A 11 -4.19 -26.32 42.83
N GLU A 12 -5.48 -26.11 42.53
CA GLU A 12 -5.94 -25.52 41.28
C GLU A 12 -5.82 -23.99 41.34
N ILE A 13 -5.27 -23.41 40.27
CA ILE A 13 -5.02 -21.98 40.12
C ILE A 13 -5.49 -21.52 38.73
N GLU A 14 -6.05 -20.31 38.67
CA GLU A 14 -6.61 -19.74 37.44
C GLU A 14 -5.62 -18.74 36.82
N LEU A 15 -5.28 -18.94 35.55
CA LEU A 15 -4.44 -18.04 34.75
C LEU A 15 -5.19 -17.53 33.51
N ASP A 16 -4.71 -16.45 32.89
CA ASP A 16 -5.23 -15.98 31.59
C ASP A 16 -4.91 -16.98 30.46
N ASP A 17 -5.73 -17.01 29.40
CA ASP A 17 -5.57 -17.99 28.29
C ASP A 17 -4.26 -17.81 27.50
N ASP A 18 -3.65 -16.63 27.60
CA ASP A 18 -2.40 -16.20 26.97
C ASP A 18 -1.25 -15.99 27.96
N ALA A 19 -1.40 -16.48 29.20
CA ALA A 19 -0.37 -16.38 30.23
C ALA A 19 0.87 -17.22 29.89
N PHE A 20 2.05 -16.61 29.91
CA PHE A 20 3.35 -17.30 29.83
C PHE A 20 4.40 -16.61 30.72
N GLY A 21 5.38 -17.36 31.24
CA GLY A 21 6.48 -16.86 32.08
C GLY A 21 6.51 -17.45 33.50
N GLU A 22 7.20 -16.77 34.42
CA GLU A 22 7.31 -17.15 35.83
C GLU A 22 6.12 -16.60 36.65
N PHE A 23 5.45 -17.49 37.38
CA PHE A 23 4.33 -17.18 38.26
C PHE A 23 4.61 -17.66 39.68
N GLN A 24 3.98 -17.03 40.66
CA GLN A 24 4.03 -17.45 42.04
C GLN A 24 2.68 -18.03 42.46
N CYS A 25 2.67 -19.24 43.01
CA CYS A 25 1.45 -19.88 43.50
C CYS A 25 0.91 -19.14 44.75
N PRO A 26 -0.37 -18.74 44.76
CA PRO A 26 -0.97 -18.05 45.91
C PRO A 26 -1.19 -18.96 47.14
N HIS A 27 -1.12 -20.29 46.97
CA HIS A 27 -1.38 -21.25 48.04
C HIS A 27 -0.10 -21.70 48.78
N CYS A 28 1.00 -21.85 48.07
CA CYS A 28 2.27 -22.35 48.63
C CYS A 28 3.45 -21.40 48.46
N GLU A 29 3.23 -20.22 47.86
CA GLU A 29 4.24 -19.21 47.55
C GLU A 29 5.38 -19.71 46.65
N GLY A 30 5.27 -20.92 46.09
CA GLY A 30 6.26 -21.52 45.18
C GLY A 30 6.20 -20.91 43.79
N GLU A 31 7.37 -20.56 43.26
CA GLU A 31 7.55 -20.07 41.89
C GLU A 31 7.53 -21.22 40.89
N PHE A 32 6.83 -21.06 39.77
CA PHE A 32 6.77 -22.03 38.68
C PHE A 32 6.66 -21.33 37.33
N GLU A 33 7.18 -21.96 36.28
CA GLU A 33 7.04 -21.49 34.90
C GLU A 33 5.77 -22.08 34.27
N TRP A 34 5.04 -21.24 33.53
CA TRP A 34 3.86 -21.64 32.76
C TRP A 34 3.94 -21.13 31.33
N GLY A 35 3.46 -21.93 30.37
CA GLY A 35 3.51 -21.62 28.94
C GLY A 35 4.90 -21.78 28.35
N GLU A 36 4.97 -22.00 27.03
CA GLU A 36 6.21 -21.83 26.30
C GLU A 36 6.42 -20.32 26.10
N THR A 37 7.53 -19.76 26.60
CA THR A 37 7.95 -18.43 26.14
C THR A 37 7.96 -18.49 24.62
N PRO A 38 7.28 -17.58 23.91
CA PRO A 38 7.40 -17.53 22.45
C PRO A 38 8.89 -17.49 22.18
N GLU A 39 9.43 -18.49 21.47
CA GLU A 39 10.87 -18.57 21.25
C GLU A 39 11.29 -17.21 20.71
N ALA A 40 11.97 -16.43 21.56
CA ALA A 40 12.73 -15.29 21.12
C ALA A 40 13.76 -15.95 20.22
N ARG A 41 13.48 -15.98 18.90
CA ARG A 41 14.30 -16.63 17.88
C ARG A 41 15.73 -16.31 18.25
N GLY A 42 16.42 -17.32 18.76
CA GLY A 42 17.76 -17.15 19.30
C GLY A 42 18.56 -16.44 18.22
N MET A 43 19.28 -15.39 18.62
CA MET A 43 20.29 -14.75 17.78
C MET A 43 21.39 -15.79 17.49
N GLU A 44 21.10 -16.77 16.65
CA GLU A 44 22.15 -17.40 15.85
C GLU A 44 22.62 -16.31 14.90
N GLY A 45 23.92 -16.04 14.92
CA GLY A 45 24.56 -15.15 13.96
C GLY A 45 24.37 -15.67 12.55
N VAL A 46 23.23 -15.37 11.94
CA VAL A 46 22.96 -15.64 10.54
C VAL A 46 23.81 -14.65 9.76
N TYR A 47 24.93 -15.15 9.23
CA TYR A 47 25.52 -14.57 8.03
C TYR A 47 24.37 -14.24 7.09
N SER A 48 24.06 -12.95 6.94
CA SER A 48 22.89 -12.49 6.20
C SER A 48 22.99 -13.08 4.80
N ALA A 49 22.21 -14.14 4.54
CA ALA A 49 22.18 -14.73 3.22
C ALA A 49 21.86 -13.60 2.22
N PRO A 50 22.58 -13.51 1.08
CA PRO A 50 22.31 -12.45 0.13
C PRO A 50 20.82 -12.47 -0.24
N MET A 51 20.19 -11.29 -0.23
CA MET A 51 18.77 -11.14 -0.57
C MET A 51 18.48 -11.88 -1.88
N SER A 52 17.45 -12.74 -1.88
CA SER A 52 17.04 -13.41 -3.11
C SER A 52 16.66 -12.38 -4.17
N GLY A 53 16.94 -12.67 -5.45
CA GLY A 53 16.63 -11.73 -6.54
C GLY A 53 15.15 -11.34 -6.59
N ILE A 54 14.25 -12.23 -6.14
CA ILE A 54 12.81 -12.00 -6.03
C ILE A 54 12.51 -10.91 -4.98
N LYS A 55 13.09 -11.02 -3.78
CA LYS A 55 12.89 -10.06 -2.69
C LYS A 55 13.45 -8.68 -3.08
N LEU A 56 14.61 -8.65 -3.75
CA LEU A 56 15.19 -7.40 -4.27
C LEU A 56 14.29 -6.74 -5.32
N ALA A 57 13.82 -7.51 -6.30
CA ALA A 57 12.94 -7.02 -7.35
C ALA A 57 11.61 -6.49 -6.79
N SER A 58 11.02 -7.18 -5.82
CA SER A 58 9.84 -6.70 -5.12
C SER A 58 10.13 -5.38 -4.38
N HIS A 59 11.18 -5.29 -3.57
CA HIS A 59 11.51 -4.03 -2.88
C HIS A 59 11.65 -2.86 -3.85
N ALA A 60 12.35 -3.09 -4.97
CA ALA A 60 12.52 -2.08 -6.01
C ALA A 60 11.17 -1.65 -6.63
N LEU A 61 10.30 -2.60 -6.95
CA LEU A 61 8.99 -2.32 -7.54
C LEU A 61 8.06 -1.53 -6.61
N HIS A 62 8.06 -1.84 -5.31
CA HIS A 62 7.21 -1.12 -4.37
C HIS A 62 7.70 0.32 -4.16
N GLY A 63 9.01 0.50 -4.02
CA GLY A 63 9.62 1.83 -3.96
C GLY A 63 9.36 2.64 -5.24
N ALA A 64 9.54 2.02 -6.41
CA ALA A 64 9.25 2.64 -7.69
C ALA A 64 7.77 3.00 -7.84
N GLY A 65 6.86 2.10 -7.48
CA GLY A 65 5.41 2.33 -7.52
C GLY A 65 5.00 3.52 -6.65
N GLY A 66 5.52 3.59 -5.42
CA GLY A 66 5.29 4.74 -4.54
C GLY A 66 5.82 6.06 -5.11
N LEU A 67 7.07 6.07 -5.56
CA LEU A 67 7.70 7.27 -6.13
C LEU A 67 6.98 7.75 -7.39
N MET A 68 6.69 6.82 -8.30
CA MET A 68 5.99 7.14 -9.54
C MET A 68 4.59 7.68 -9.24
N LEU A 69 3.86 7.09 -8.30
CA LEU A 69 2.52 7.58 -7.98
C LEU A 69 2.54 9.00 -7.40
N ILE A 70 3.52 9.34 -6.56
CA ILE A 70 3.74 10.71 -6.06
C ILE A 70 4.05 11.68 -7.21
N ILE A 71 4.94 11.29 -8.13
CA ILE A 71 5.22 12.10 -9.33
C ILE A 71 3.95 12.24 -10.18
N GLY A 72 3.15 11.18 -10.27
CA GLY A 72 1.92 11.12 -11.05
C GLY A 72 0.86 12.12 -10.62
N VAL A 73 0.85 12.53 -9.34
CA VAL A 73 -0.01 13.61 -8.83
C VAL A 73 0.14 14.90 -9.65
N PHE A 74 1.32 15.17 -10.21
CA PHE A 74 1.65 16.39 -10.93
C PHE A 74 1.82 16.22 -12.44
N THR A 75 1.65 15.01 -12.96
CA THR A 75 1.88 14.65 -14.36
C THR A 75 0.55 14.52 -15.11
N GLY A 76 0.56 14.77 -16.43
CA GLY A 76 -0.57 14.43 -17.30
C GLY A 76 -0.65 12.93 -17.53
N TRP A 77 -1.76 12.30 -17.16
CA TRP A 77 -1.95 10.84 -17.29
C TRP A 77 -2.51 10.47 -18.65
N ILE A 78 -3.34 11.33 -19.24
CA ILE A 78 -4.03 11.06 -20.50
C ILE A 78 -3.73 12.18 -21.49
N ALA A 79 -3.36 11.82 -22.71
CA ALA A 79 -3.17 12.73 -23.83
C ALA A 79 -4.44 12.77 -24.69
N ILE A 80 -4.90 13.97 -25.06
CA ILE A 80 -6.14 14.16 -25.82
C ILE A 80 -5.85 14.47 -27.29
N VAL A 81 -4.73 15.14 -27.57
CA VAL A 81 -4.31 15.56 -28.92
C VAL A 81 -2.90 15.07 -29.21
N PHE A 82 -2.57 14.86 -30.49
CA PHE A 82 -1.21 14.56 -30.94
C PHE A 82 -0.19 15.58 -30.39
N ASP A 83 0.99 15.09 -30.00
CA ASP A 83 2.11 15.86 -29.42
C ASP A 83 1.86 16.43 -28.00
N ASP A 84 1.02 15.78 -27.19
CA ASP A 84 0.74 16.15 -25.79
C ASP A 84 0.30 17.62 -25.59
N MET A 85 -0.24 18.24 -26.65
CA MET A 85 -0.68 19.64 -26.62
C MET A 85 -1.75 19.86 -25.54
N VAL A 86 -2.59 18.85 -25.29
CA VAL A 86 -3.54 18.84 -24.18
C VAL A 86 -3.43 17.51 -23.45
N SER A 87 -3.18 17.58 -22.14
CA SER A 87 -3.16 16.44 -21.25
C SER A 87 -4.08 16.63 -20.06
N ALA A 88 -4.66 15.54 -19.56
CA ALA A 88 -5.44 15.50 -18.33
C ALA A 88 -4.61 14.84 -17.23
N GLY A 89 -4.46 15.53 -16.11
CA GLY A 89 -3.83 15.03 -14.89
C GLY A 89 -4.79 15.08 -13.70
N PRO A 90 -4.40 14.55 -12.53
CA PRO A 90 -5.32 14.43 -11.39
C PRO A 90 -5.96 15.74 -10.93
N PHE A 91 -5.36 16.90 -11.22
CA PHE A 91 -5.88 18.20 -10.81
C PHE A 91 -6.47 19.05 -11.93
N GLY A 92 -6.50 18.58 -13.17
CA GLY A 92 -7.05 19.37 -14.26
C GLY A 92 -6.52 19.05 -15.65
N LEU A 93 -6.92 19.89 -16.59
CA LEU A 93 -6.35 19.93 -17.93
C LEU A 93 -5.13 20.84 -17.97
N GLN A 94 -4.10 20.37 -18.65
CA GLN A 94 -2.93 21.16 -19.00
C GLN A 94 -2.87 21.28 -20.53
N MET A 95 -2.90 22.52 -21.02
CA MET A 95 -2.61 22.82 -22.41
C MET A 95 -1.18 23.36 -22.50
N SER A 96 -0.39 22.84 -23.43
CA SER A 96 0.96 23.31 -23.73
C SER A 96 1.06 23.73 -25.18
N PHE A 97 1.56 24.95 -25.44
CA PHE A 97 1.69 25.49 -26.79
C PHE A 97 2.89 26.44 -26.87
N TYR A 98 3.88 26.13 -27.73
CA TYR A 98 5.07 26.96 -27.96
C TYR A 98 5.77 27.50 -26.69
N GLY A 99 5.98 26.64 -25.69
CA GLY A 99 6.65 27.00 -24.43
C GLY A 99 5.76 27.72 -23.40
N PHE A 100 4.49 27.95 -23.72
CA PHE A 100 3.48 28.41 -22.78
C PHE A 100 2.68 27.22 -22.24
N SER A 101 2.33 27.25 -20.95
CA SER A 101 1.47 26.24 -20.33
C SER A 101 0.32 26.90 -19.58
N LEU A 102 -0.90 26.49 -19.93
CA LEU A 102 -2.13 26.82 -19.21
C LEU A 102 -2.59 25.60 -18.43
N LYS A 103 -3.02 25.81 -17.19
CA LYS A 103 -3.66 24.79 -16.36
C LYS A 103 -5.04 25.28 -15.95
N SER A 104 -6.05 24.44 -16.15
CA SER A 104 -7.41 24.65 -15.68
C SER A 104 -7.80 23.49 -14.78
N GLY A 105 -8.26 23.80 -13.56
CA GLY A 105 -8.58 22.79 -12.57
C GLY A 105 -9.94 22.15 -12.80
N TRP A 106 -10.20 20.97 -12.23
CA TRP A 106 -11.52 20.34 -12.40
C TRP A 106 -12.68 21.17 -11.87
N PHE A 107 -12.46 21.91 -10.78
CA PHE A 107 -13.47 22.75 -10.17
C PHE A 107 -13.87 23.96 -11.03
N SER A 108 -13.00 24.47 -11.91
CA SER A 108 -13.37 25.58 -12.80
C SER A 108 -14.34 25.15 -13.91
N PHE A 109 -14.40 23.85 -14.22
CA PHE A 109 -15.34 23.33 -15.22
C PHE A 109 -16.76 23.12 -14.67
N LEU A 110 -17.01 23.29 -13.36
CA LEU A 110 -18.34 23.02 -12.77
C LEU A 110 -19.47 23.85 -13.40
N GLU A 111 -19.18 25.07 -13.83
CA GLU A 111 -20.15 25.97 -14.46
C GLU A 111 -20.23 25.78 -15.98
N GLU A 112 -19.11 25.48 -16.64
CA GLU A 112 -19.01 25.39 -18.10
C GLU A 112 -19.38 24.00 -18.63
N ASP A 113 -18.81 22.94 -18.03
CA ASP A 113 -19.03 21.55 -18.38
C ASP A 113 -19.05 20.70 -17.11
N SER A 114 -20.24 20.64 -16.49
CA SER A 114 -20.44 19.88 -15.27
C SER A 114 -20.15 18.39 -15.43
N VAL A 115 -20.31 17.83 -16.64
CA VAL A 115 -20.05 16.40 -16.89
C VAL A 115 -18.55 16.15 -16.82
N LEU A 116 -17.76 16.89 -17.58
CA LEU A 116 -16.30 16.82 -17.54
C LEU A 116 -15.76 17.08 -16.12
N ALA A 117 -16.32 18.07 -15.42
CA ALA A 117 -15.95 18.38 -14.04
C ALA A 117 -16.19 17.20 -13.09
N ILE A 118 -17.34 16.52 -13.18
CA ILE A 118 -17.66 15.35 -12.34
C ILE A 118 -16.67 14.21 -12.61
N PHE A 119 -16.43 13.87 -13.87
CA PHE A 119 -15.46 12.82 -14.22
C PHE A 119 -14.05 13.18 -13.75
N GLY A 120 -13.62 14.44 -13.92
CA GLY A 120 -12.34 14.95 -13.45
C GLY A 120 -12.19 14.90 -11.92
N ILE A 121 -13.23 15.29 -11.18
CA ILE A 121 -13.23 15.22 -9.70
C ILE A 121 -13.21 13.76 -9.23
N MET A 122 -13.96 12.86 -9.87
CA MET A 122 -13.91 11.42 -9.56
C MET A 122 -12.52 10.85 -9.82
N PHE A 123 -11.90 11.21 -10.94
CA PHE A 123 -10.51 10.85 -11.24
C PHE A 123 -9.55 11.37 -10.17
N MET A 124 -9.65 12.64 -9.79
CA MET A 124 -8.85 13.25 -8.72
C MET A 124 -8.96 12.47 -7.41
N ILE A 125 -10.19 12.15 -6.97
CA ILE A 125 -10.44 11.42 -5.71
C ILE A 125 -9.85 10.02 -5.77
N LEU A 126 -9.99 9.31 -6.91
CA LEU A 126 -9.42 7.98 -7.08
C LEU A 126 -7.89 8.01 -7.01
N ILE A 127 -7.23 8.99 -7.64
CA ILE A 127 -5.77 9.11 -7.58
C ILE A 127 -5.29 9.52 -6.19
N LEU A 128 -5.97 10.45 -5.51
CA LEU A 128 -5.65 10.78 -4.12
C LEU A 128 -5.82 9.57 -3.19
N THR A 129 -6.87 8.78 -3.40
CA THR A 129 -7.08 7.53 -2.68
C THR A 129 -5.94 6.55 -2.95
N ALA A 130 -5.53 6.40 -4.23
CA ALA A 130 -4.38 5.58 -4.61
C ALA A 130 -3.08 6.02 -3.90
N VAL A 131 -2.86 7.32 -3.76
CA VAL A 131 -1.68 7.87 -3.06
C VAL A 131 -1.70 7.50 -1.58
N VAL A 132 -2.82 7.72 -0.92
CA VAL A 132 -2.96 7.44 0.52
C VAL A 132 -2.76 5.95 0.79
N VAL A 133 -3.41 5.07 0.01
CA VAL A 133 -3.27 3.62 0.23
C VAL A 133 -1.88 3.10 -0.16
N GLN A 134 -1.21 3.69 -1.16
CA GLN A 134 0.17 3.35 -1.50
C GLN A 134 1.16 3.79 -0.41
N ILE A 135 0.96 4.95 0.21
CA ILE A 135 1.76 5.36 1.37
C ILE A 135 1.56 4.39 2.53
N ALA A 136 0.31 4.04 2.86
CA ALA A 136 0.00 3.05 3.90
C ALA A 136 0.67 1.69 3.59
N HIS A 137 0.61 1.26 2.32
CA HIS A 137 1.25 0.04 1.86
C HIS A 137 2.77 0.03 2.11
N LEU A 138 3.45 1.14 1.78
CA LEU A 138 4.89 1.28 2.02
C LEU A 138 5.21 1.28 3.51
N VAL A 139 4.40 1.95 4.33
CA VAL A 139 4.57 1.95 5.78
C VAL A 139 4.47 0.54 6.34
N PHE A 140 3.42 -0.22 5.98
CA PHE A 140 3.29 -1.62 6.43
C PHE A 140 4.49 -2.47 6.03
N ARG A 141 5.02 -2.27 4.81
CA ARG A 141 6.21 -3.00 4.37
C ARG A 141 7.46 -2.62 5.17
N VAL A 142 7.65 -1.33 5.45
CA VAL A 142 8.79 -0.86 6.25
C VAL A 142 8.70 -1.39 7.68
N VAL A 143 7.52 -1.37 8.29
CA VAL A 143 7.28 -1.92 9.63
C VAL A 143 7.66 -3.40 9.69
N ILE A 144 7.12 -4.23 8.79
CA ILE A 144 7.45 -5.67 8.73
C ILE A 144 8.95 -5.88 8.55
N HIS A 145 9.59 -5.12 7.65
CA HIS A 145 11.03 -5.25 7.42
C HIS A 145 11.87 -4.88 8.66
N MET A 146 11.47 -3.85 9.40
CA MET A 146 12.16 -3.42 10.60
C MET A 146 11.94 -4.40 11.76
N GLU A 147 10.74 -4.93 11.90
CA GLU A 147 10.41 -6.02 12.84
C GLU A 147 11.24 -7.28 12.56
N ASP A 148 11.26 -7.75 11.31
CA ASP A 148 12.06 -8.92 10.89
C ASP A 148 13.57 -8.74 11.15
N SER A 149 14.05 -7.51 11.09
CA SER A 149 15.47 -7.18 11.33
C SER A 149 15.83 -7.02 12.81
N GLY A 150 14.86 -7.10 13.71
CA GLY A 150 15.04 -6.82 15.14
C GLY A 150 15.38 -5.36 15.46
N THR A 151 15.14 -4.43 14.51
CA THR A 151 15.43 -3.00 14.70
C THR A 151 14.24 -2.22 15.25
N LEU A 152 13.06 -2.82 15.24
CA LEU A 152 11.83 -2.24 15.78
C LEU A 152 10.99 -3.33 16.42
N GLU A 153 10.74 -3.21 17.72
CA GLU A 153 9.72 -4.01 18.38
C GLU A 153 8.38 -3.31 18.22
N VAL A 154 7.43 -3.98 17.57
CA VAL A 154 6.05 -3.51 17.42
C VAL A 154 5.12 -4.39 18.22
N GLY A 155 4.01 -3.82 18.72
CA GLY A 155 2.99 -4.62 19.38
C GLY A 155 2.40 -5.66 18.43
N GLN A 156 2.00 -6.82 18.96
CA GLN A 156 1.45 -7.93 18.16
C GLN A 156 0.28 -7.50 17.26
N GLU A 157 -0.58 -6.59 17.74
CA GLU A 157 -1.68 -6.04 16.96
C GLU A 157 -1.18 -5.27 15.71
N MET A 158 -0.12 -4.48 15.84
CA MET A 158 0.45 -3.71 14.72
C MET A 158 1.13 -4.63 13.71
N ALA A 159 1.87 -5.64 14.16
CA ALA A 159 2.48 -6.66 13.30
C ALA A 159 1.39 -7.38 12.50
N PHE A 160 0.38 -7.90 13.19
CA PHE A 160 -0.76 -8.60 12.56
C PHE A 160 -1.45 -7.73 11.51
N ASN A 161 -1.84 -6.50 11.87
CA ASN A 161 -2.49 -5.58 10.96
C ASN A 161 -1.62 -5.24 9.74
N SER A 162 -0.31 -5.04 9.95
CA SER A 162 0.63 -4.76 8.86
C SER A 162 0.69 -5.93 7.88
N TYR A 163 0.75 -7.18 8.36
CA TYR A 163 0.72 -8.36 7.51
C TYR A 163 -0.62 -8.53 6.78
N THR A 164 -1.74 -8.42 7.49
CA THR A 164 -3.08 -8.64 6.93
C THR A 164 -3.45 -7.57 5.89
N TYR A 165 -3.21 -6.29 6.17
CA TYR A 165 -3.65 -5.19 5.30
C TYR A 165 -2.65 -4.82 4.20
N ARG A 166 -1.41 -5.33 4.23
CA ARG A 166 -0.40 -5.09 3.17
C ARG A 166 -0.92 -5.47 1.79
N TRP A 167 -1.63 -6.60 1.68
CA TRP A 167 -2.17 -7.04 0.39
C TRP A 167 -3.26 -6.11 -0.13
N HIS A 168 -4.23 -5.77 0.74
CA HIS A 168 -5.36 -4.91 0.40
C HIS A 168 -4.92 -3.52 -0.05
N THR A 169 -3.92 -2.94 0.62
CA THR A 169 -3.41 -1.59 0.31
C THR A 169 -2.69 -1.54 -1.04
N SER A 170 -1.93 -2.57 -1.42
CA SER A 170 -1.29 -2.69 -2.74
C SER A 170 -2.34 -2.83 -3.86
N LEU A 171 -3.32 -3.73 -3.67
CA LEU A 171 -4.40 -3.92 -4.63
C LEU A 171 -5.23 -2.64 -4.80
N ALA A 172 -5.56 -1.97 -3.70
CA ALA A 172 -6.34 -0.73 -3.73
C ALA A 172 -5.62 0.38 -4.52
N ALA A 173 -4.30 0.51 -4.38
CA ALA A 173 -3.52 1.49 -5.16
C ALA A 173 -3.63 1.22 -6.67
N LEU A 174 -3.48 -0.03 -7.08
CA LEU A 174 -3.61 -0.46 -8.47
C LEU A 174 -5.02 -0.22 -9.01
N VAL A 175 -6.03 -0.71 -8.29
CA VAL A 175 -7.44 -0.61 -8.71
C VAL A 175 -7.87 0.85 -8.82
N CYS A 176 -7.53 1.70 -7.85
CA CYS A 176 -7.88 3.12 -7.91
C CYS A 176 -7.19 3.83 -9.08
N SER A 177 -5.93 3.48 -9.38
CA SER A 177 -5.19 4.07 -10.51
C SER A 177 -5.79 3.67 -11.86
N VAL A 178 -6.11 2.39 -12.04
CA VAL A 178 -6.73 1.86 -13.27
C VAL A 178 -8.16 2.38 -13.43
N ALA A 179 -8.96 2.34 -12.37
CA ALA A 179 -10.33 2.88 -12.39
C ALA A 179 -10.31 4.39 -12.68
N GLY A 180 -9.36 5.13 -12.10
CA GLY A 180 -9.18 6.55 -12.36
C GLY A 180 -8.92 6.84 -13.85
N LEU A 181 -8.01 6.09 -14.48
CA LEU A 181 -7.76 6.18 -15.92
C LEU A 181 -9.01 5.95 -16.75
N ILE A 182 -9.72 4.84 -16.50
CA ILE A 182 -10.93 4.46 -17.25
C ILE A 182 -12.01 5.54 -17.09
N VAL A 183 -12.25 6.00 -15.86
CA VAL A 183 -13.24 7.05 -15.56
C VAL A 183 -12.89 8.32 -16.32
N MET A 184 -11.63 8.75 -16.29
CA MET A 184 -11.24 9.98 -16.98
C MET A 184 -11.27 9.84 -18.50
N GLU A 185 -10.85 8.70 -19.06
CA GLU A 185 -10.97 8.42 -20.50
C GLU A 185 -12.42 8.49 -20.98
N ILE A 186 -13.36 7.92 -20.22
CA ILE A 186 -14.80 8.02 -20.52
C ILE A 186 -15.26 9.48 -20.48
N GLY A 187 -14.88 10.23 -19.44
CA GLY A 187 -15.22 11.64 -19.33
C GLY A 187 -14.68 12.48 -20.49
N LEU A 188 -13.44 12.22 -20.90
CA LEU A 188 -12.80 12.89 -22.05
C LEU A 188 -13.42 12.46 -23.38
N LEU A 189 -13.82 11.20 -23.54
CA LEU A 189 -14.52 10.74 -24.74
C LEU A 189 -15.88 11.43 -24.88
N ILE A 190 -16.60 11.65 -23.78
CA ILE A 190 -17.87 12.36 -23.80
C ILE A 190 -17.65 13.85 -24.15
N ALA A 191 -16.64 14.48 -23.53
CA ALA A 191 -16.39 15.91 -23.71
C ALA A 191 -15.69 16.27 -25.03
N PHE A 192 -14.77 15.42 -25.51
CA PHE A 192 -13.87 15.71 -26.62
C PHE A 192 -13.85 14.62 -27.71
N GLY A 193 -14.75 13.63 -27.69
CA GLY A 193 -14.68 12.46 -28.58
C GLY A 193 -14.68 12.78 -30.08
N GLU A 194 -15.16 13.95 -30.49
CA GLU A 194 -15.09 14.42 -31.89
C GLU A 194 -13.67 14.84 -32.32
N PHE A 195 -12.80 15.21 -31.38
CA PHE A 195 -11.45 15.70 -31.63
C PHE A 195 -10.38 14.60 -31.60
N GLY A 196 -10.70 13.42 -31.09
CA GLY A 196 -9.78 12.29 -31.00
C GLY A 196 -10.12 11.31 -29.88
N PHE A 197 -9.45 10.17 -29.89
CA PHE A 197 -9.53 9.20 -28.80
C PHE A 197 -8.49 9.55 -27.72
N PRO A 198 -8.89 9.79 -26.46
CA PRO A 198 -7.96 10.04 -25.38
C PRO A 198 -7.16 8.77 -25.08
N LEU A 199 -5.84 8.89 -24.98
CA LEU A 199 -4.93 7.75 -24.76
C LEU A 199 -4.14 7.93 -23.47
N PRO A 200 -3.86 6.85 -22.72
CA PRO A 200 -2.92 6.90 -21.61
C PRO A 200 -1.54 7.34 -22.09
N SER A 201 -0.94 8.26 -21.36
CA SER A 201 0.47 8.61 -21.52
C SER A 201 1.37 7.39 -21.24
N LEU A 202 2.59 7.41 -21.78
CA LEU A 202 3.60 6.39 -21.46
C LEU A 202 3.84 6.31 -19.94
N PHE A 203 3.83 7.46 -19.27
CA PHE A 203 3.97 7.51 -17.81
C PHE A 203 2.85 6.75 -17.10
N ALA A 204 1.59 6.96 -17.48
CA ALA A 204 0.45 6.26 -16.87
C ALA A 204 0.50 4.74 -17.12
N LEU A 205 0.89 4.32 -18.33
CA LEU A 205 1.09 2.91 -18.66
C LEU A 205 2.20 2.27 -17.83
N LEU A 206 3.35 2.95 -17.69
CA LEU A 206 4.45 2.46 -16.86
C LEU A 206 4.05 2.42 -15.38
N LEU A 207 3.36 3.44 -14.86
CA LEU A 207 2.91 3.49 -13.48
C LEU A 207 1.96 2.32 -13.17
N THR A 208 0.92 2.13 -13.98
CA THR A 208 -0.03 1.03 -13.80
C THR A 208 0.63 -0.34 -13.97
N GLY A 209 1.57 -0.48 -14.90
CA GLY A 209 2.39 -1.67 -15.05
C GLY A 209 3.25 -1.97 -13.83
N VAL A 210 3.89 -0.94 -13.25
CA VAL A 210 4.70 -1.07 -12.02
C VAL A 210 3.83 -1.43 -10.82
N LEU A 211 2.66 -0.81 -10.65
CA LEU A 211 1.71 -1.18 -9.58
C LEU A 211 1.16 -2.62 -9.77
N GLY A 212 0.94 -3.04 -11.01
CA GLY A 212 0.57 -4.42 -11.33
C GLY A 212 1.68 -5.41 -10.98
N ALA A 213 2.92 -5.11 -11.38
CA ALA A 213 4.09 -5.92 -11.05
C ALA A 213 4.36 -5.95 -9.53
N GLN A 214 4.20 -4.82 -8.84
CA GLN A 214 4.24 -4.71 -7.38
C GLN A 214 3.26 -5.69 -6.73
N PHE A 215 1.99 -5.65 -7.15
CA PHE A 215 0.96 -6.54 -6.62
C PHE A 215 1.26 -8.02 -6.91
N CYS A 216 1.70 -8.35 -8.13
CA CYS A 216 2.08 -9.71 -8.49
C CYS A 216 3.28 -10.23 -7.68
N MET A 217 4.35 -9.43 -7.55
CA MET A 217 5.55 -9.82 -6.83
C MET A 217 5.30 -10.03 -5.35
N MET A 218 4.44 -9.22 -4.74
CA MET A 218 4.01 -9.43 -3.35
C MET A 218 3.34 -10.80 -3.14
N ASN A 219 2.53 -11.27 -4.09
CA ASN A 219 1.95 -12.62 -4.00
C ASN A 219 3.00 -13.73 -4.21
N VAL A 220 4.01 -13.47 -5.03
CA VAL A 220 5.15 -14.39 -5.19
C VAL A 220 5.97 -14.46 -3.91
N GLU A 221 6.21 -13.34 -3.23
CA GLU A 221 6.88 -13.32 -1.92
C GLU A 221 6.10 -14.14 -0.89
N LEU A 222 4.78 -13.90 -0.77
CA LEU A 222 3.91 -14.64 0.16
C LEU A 222 3.87 -16.15 -0.11
N ALA A 223 4.06 -16.59 -1.35
CA ALA A 223 4.08 -18.01 -1.68
C ALA A 223 5.43 -18.70 -1.39
N ASN A 224 6.50 -17.91 -1.15
CA ASN A 224 7.85 -18.41 -0.88
C ASN A 224 8.29 -18.18 0.58
N GLU A 225 7.46 -17.52 1.39
CA GLU A 225 7.57 -17.41 2.86
C GLU A 225 6.90 -18.63 3.52
#